data_AF-A0A5C1AL38-F1
#
_entry.id   AF-A0A5C1AL38-F1
#
_cell.length_a   1.000
_cell.length_b   1.000
_cell.length_c   1.000
_cell.angle_alpha   90.00
_cell.angle_beta   90.00
_cell.angle_gamma   90.00
#
_symmetry.space_group_name_H-M   'P 1'
#
loop_
_entity.id
_entity.type
_entity.pdbx_description
1 polymer ?
#
loop_
_entity_poly.entity_id
_entity_poly.type
_entity_poly.pdbx_seq_one_letter_code
_entity_poly.pdbx_strand_id
1 'polypeptide(L)'
;MTEAEWRRTTDPGAMLDFLHGRSSGRKLRLFACACCRPLFTKKDLYHGALDVAEEVAEGKAPRRRVRELELYATMAMEDGGPLTWSVSFALAPDLPKNGLNREFTDAAAGLRKGVSEEEDAARFVGLLRCVFGNPFRPVTFSPSWLTPTAVSLAEAIYTDRAFDRLPILADALQDAGCENAAILGHCRGDGVHVRGCWVVDGVLGKG
;
A
#
# COMPACT_ATOMS: atom_id res chain seq x y z
N MET A 1 -16.58 0.22 -12.61
CA MET A 1 -16.18 -1.08 -12.07
C MET A 1 -17.24 -1.59 -11.10
N THR A 2 -17.59 -2.87 -11.18
CA THR A 2 -18.47 -3.62 -10.25
C THR A 2 -17.65 -4.48 -9.28
N GLU A 3 -18.29 -5.03 -8.23
CA GLU A 3 -17.62 -5.95 -7.29
C GLU A 3 -17.00 -7.17 -8.00
N ALA A 4 -17.74 -7.76 -8.95
CA ALA A 4 -17.29 -8.94 -9.68
C ALA A 4 -16.13 -8.62 -10.65
N GLU A 5 -16.09 -7.40 -11.19
CA GLU A 5 -14.97 -6.90 -11.99
C GLU A 5 -13.74 -6.67 -11.12
N TRP A 6 -13.87 -6.02 -9.95
CA TRP A 6 -12.76 -5.78 -9.02
C TRP A 6 -12.05 -7.07 -8.60
N ARG A 7 -12.81 -8.13 -8.33
CA ARG A 7 -12.27 -9.43 -7.91
C ARG A 7 -11.55 -10.19 -9.02
N ARG A 8 -11.92 -9.97 -10.29
CA ARG A 8 -11.42 -10.76 -11.44
C ARG A 8 -10.44 -10.03 -12.34
N THR A 9 -10.47 -8.69 -12.31
CA THR A 9 -9.59 -7.89 -13.15
C THR A 9 -8.12 -8.17 -12.87
N THR A 10 -7.33 -8.15 -13.94
CA THR A 10 -5.86 -8.18 -13.95
C THR A 10 -5.27 -6.83 -14.36
N ASP A 11 -6.12 -5.83 -14.62
CA ASP A 11 -5.74 -4.48 -15.01
C ASP A 11 -5.69 -3.55 -13.77
N PRO A 12 -4.50 -3.23 -13.25
CA PRO A 12 -4.35 -2.35 -12.09
C PRO A 12 -4.72 -0.90 -12.42
N GLY A 13 -4.60 -0.46 -13.67
CA GLY A 13 -5.00 0.88 -14.10
C GLY A 13 -6.50 1.09 -13.93
N ALA A 14 -7.32 0.14 -14.39
CA ALA A 14 -8.77 0.19 -14.20
C ALA A 14 -9.19 0.22 -12.71
N MET A 15 -8.44 -0.45 -11.84
CA MET A 15 -8.67 -0.42 -10.40
C MET A 15 -8.31 0.94 -9.80
N LEU A 16 -7.21 1.57 -10.22
CA LEU A 16 -6.83 2.92 -9.81
C LEU A 16 -7.82 3.97 -10.28
N ASP A 17 -8.25 3.90 -11.55
CA ASP A 17 -9.26 4.80 -12.11
C ASP A 17 -10.58 4.72 -11.31
N PHE A 18 -10.93 3.51 -10.82
CA PHE A 18 -12.07 3.34 -9.93
C PHE A 18 -11.85 3.95 -8.54
N LEU A 19 -10.65 3.82 -7.97
CA LEU A 19 -10.30 4.35 -6.64
C LEU A 19 -10.09 5.87 -6.62
N HIS A 20 -9.93 6.49 -7.79
CA HIS A 20 -9.75 7.92 -7.96
C HIS A 20 -10.88 8.71 -7.26
N GLY A 21 -10.50 9.64 -6.37
CA GLY A 21 -11.44 10.43 -5.57
C GLY A 21 -12.17 9.64 -4.46
N ARG A 22 -11.90 8.34 -4.28
CA ARG A 22 -12.58 7.46 -3.30
C ARG A 22 -11.65 6.93 -2.20
N SER A 23 -10.37 7.27 -2.27
CA SER A 23 -9.33 6.75 -1.38
C SER A 23 -8.55 7.87 -0.72
N SER A 24 -8.04 7.61 0.48
CA SER A 24 -7.18 8.56 1.18
C SER A 24 -5.83 8.69 0.47
N GLY A 25 -5.26 9.90 0.50
CA GLY A 25 -3.90 10.15 0.00
C GLY A 25 -2.86 9.29 0.70
N ARG A 26 -3.08 8.94 1.98
CA ARG A 26 -2.27 7.99 2.74
C ARG A 26 -2.18 6.63 2.02
N LYS A 27 -3.31 5.99 1.74
CA LYS A 27 -3.33 4.66 1.11
C LYS A 27 -2.73 4.68 -0.30
N LEU A 28 -3.01 5.74 -1.07
CA LEU A 28 -2.41 5.92 -2.39
C LEU A 28 -0.88 6.02 -2.29
N ARG A 29 -0.35 6.82 -1.35
CA ARG A 29 1.10 6.94 -1.15
C ARG A 29 1.73 5.60 -0.76
N LEU A 30 1.12 4.86 0.18
CA LEU A 30 1.62 3.54 0.61
C LEU A 30 1.61 2.51 -0.53
N PHE A 31 0.57 2.52 -1.37
CA PHE A 31 0.52 1.70 -2.57
C PHE A 31 1.63 2.08 -3.58
N ALA A 32 1.83 3.38 -3.86
CA ALA A 32 2.90 3.84 -4.74
C ALA A 32 4.28 3.42 -4.21
N CYS A 33 4.52 3.59 -2.90
CA CYS A 33 5.77 3.15 -2.26
C CYS A 33 5.99 1.65 -2.43
N ALA A 34 4.97 0.83 -2.22
CA ALA A 34 5.05 -0.62 -2.40
C ALA A 34 5.31 -1.04 -3.86
N CYS A 35 4.79 -0.30 -4.83
CA CYS A 35 5.07 -0.52 -6.24
C CYS A 35 6.53 -0.19 -6.58
N CYS A 36 7.05 0.95 -6.10
CA CYS A 36 8.39 1.42 -6.45
C CYS A 36 9.51 0.74 -5.65
N ARG A 37 9.25 0.21 -4.46
CA ARG A 37 10.31 -0.33 -3.57
C ARG A 37 11.20 -1.41 -4.22
N PRO A 38 10.68 -2.39 -4.98
CA PRO A 38 11.54 -3.39 -5.63
C PRO A 38 12.41 -2.85 -6.76
N LEU A 39 12.19 -1.61 -7.21
CA LEU A 39 12.99 -0.97 -8.25
C LEU A 39 14.33 -0.44 -7.71
N PHE A 40 14.46 -0.33 -6.39
CA PHE A 40 15.61 0.28 -5.72
C PHE A 40 16.23 -0.70 -4.73
N THR A 41 17.56 -0.81 -4.77
CA THR A 41 18.35 -1.48 -3.75
C THR A 41 18.54 -0.57 -2.54
N LYS A 42 18.96 -1.13 -1.39
CA LYS A 42 19.26 -0.33 -0.18
C LYS A 42 20.36 0.72 -0.37
N LYS A 43 21.15 0.63 -1.44
CA LYS A 43 22.21 1.60 -1.77
C LYS A 43 21.70 2.78 -2.59
N ASP A 44 20.52 2.65 -3.19
CA ASP A 44 19.95 3.69 -4.04
C ASP A 44 19.31 4.78 -3.18
N LEU A 45 19.53 6.04 -3.57
CA LEU A 45 19.01 7.23 -2.89
C LEU A 45 17.49 7.13 -2.64
N TYR A 46 16.76 6.70 -3.66
CA TYR A 46 15.31 6.62 -3.63
C TYR A 46 14.76 5.50 -2.76
N HIS A 47 15.57 4.51 -2.35
CA HIS A 47 15.14 3.56 -1.31
C HIS A 47 14.91 4.28 0.02
N GLY A 48 15.82 5.18 0.41
CA GLY A 48 15.65 6.01 1.61
C GLY A 48 14.50 7.01 1.47
N ALA A 49 14.32 7.59 0.28
CA ALA A 49 13.21 8.49 -0.02
C ALA A 49 11.83 7.82 0.17
N LEU A 50 11.69 6.54 -0.19
CA LEU A 50 10.47 5.77 0.04
C LEU A 50 10.18 5.55 1.53
N ASP A 51 11.19 5.41 2.38
CA ASP A 51 10.98 5.34 3.83
C ASP A 51 10.45 6.69 4.38
N VAL A 52 10.98 7.82 3.87
CA VAL A 52 10.46 9.16 4.21
C VAL A 52 9.01 9.32 3.74
N ALA A 53 8.70 8.89 2.51
CA ALA A 53 7.36 8.97 1.94
C ALA A 53 6.34 8.21 2.79
N GLU A 54 6.67 7.01 3.23
CA GLU A 54 5.80 6.22 4.09
C GLU A 54 5.64 6.84 5.49
N GLU A 55 6.70 7.42 6.09
CA GLU A 55 6.58 8.17 7.34
C GLU A 55 5.67 9.40 7.22
N VAL A 56 5.75 10.12 6.09
CA VAL A 56 4.88 11.25 5.78
C VAL A 56 3.43 10.77 5.59
N ALA A 57 3.22 9.63 4.94
CA ALA A 57 1.90 9.02 4.80
C ALA A 57 1.23 8.75 6.15
N GLU A 58 2.02 8.37 7.16
CA GLU A 58 1.53 8.11 8.52
C GLU A 58 1.13 9.36 9.30
N GLY A 59 1.39 10.56 8.78
CA GLY A 59 1.10 11.82 9.47
C GLY A 59 1.96 12.07 10.72
N LYS A 60 2.97 11.23 10.97
CA LYS A 60 3.87 11.29 12.13
C LYS A 60 5.19 12.01 11.81
N ALA A 61 5.41 12.35 10.55
CA ALA A 61 6.65 12.97 10.08
C ALA A 61 6.76 14.43 10.57
N PRO A 62 7.87 14.81 11.25
CA PRO A 62 8.12 16.22 11.57
C PRO A 62 8.32 17.03 10.28
N ARG A 63 8.09 18.34 10.31
CA ARG A 63 8.25 19.26 9.16
C ARG A 63 9.55 19.08 8.37
N ARG A 64 10.66 18.74 9.04
CA ARG A 64 11.94 18.45 8.39
C ARG A 64 11.88 17.27 7.41
N ARG A 65 11.11 16.23 7.73
CA ARG A 65 10.94 15.02 6.90
C ARG A 65 10.06 15.31 5.70
N VAL A 66 9.04 16.16 5.87
CA VAL A 66 8.23 16.65 4.74
C VAL A 66 9.11 17.44 3.75
N ARG A 67 9.96 18.35 4.25
CA ARG A 67 10.92 19.07 3.40
C ARG A 67 11.93 18.16 2.72
N GLU A 68 12.41 17.14 3.44
CA GLU A 68 13.30 16.12 2.86
C GLU A 68 12.61 15.38 1.70
N LEU A 69 11.33 15.04 1.86
CA LEU A 69 10.53 14.43 0.80
C LEU A 69 10.35 15.35 -0.42
N GLU A 70 10.08 16.64 -0.19
CA GLU A 70 10.00 17.66 -1.24
C GLU A 70 11.30 17.76 -2.03
N LEU A 71 12.46 17.69 -1.36
CA LEU A 71 13.77 17.70 -2.03
C LEU A 71 13.95 16.48 -2.93
N TYR A 72 13.62 15.27 -2.44
CA TYR A 72 13.68 14.06 -3.26
C TYR A 72 12.73 14.14 -4.46
N ALA A 73 11.53 14.71 -4.28
CA ALA A 73 10.57 14.89 -5.37
C ALA A 73 11.13 15.81 -6.45
N THR A 74 11.72 16.95 -6.08
CA THR A 74 12.36 17.88 -7.03
C THR A 74 13.50 17.19 -7.78
N MET A 75 14.38 16.46 -7.08
CA MET A 75 15.48 15.72 -7.71
C MET A 75 14.99 14.67 -8.71
N ALA A 76 13.91 13.96 -8.39
CA ALA A 76 13.32 12.96 -9.28
C ALA A 76 12.75 13.59 -10.56
N MET A 77 12.12 14.76 -10.44
CA MET A 77 11.59 15.52 -11.58
C MET A 77 12.69 16.09 -12.48
N GLU A 78 13.82 16.51 -11.91
CA GLU A 78 14.97 17.02 -12.67
C GLU A 78 15.72 15.91 -13.43
N ASP A 79 15.81 14.70 -12.86
CA ASP A 79 16.45 13.55 -13.51
C ASP A 79 15.64 13.04 -14.72
N GLY A 80 14.32 12.94 -14.57
CA GLY A 80 13.40 12.62 -15.68
C GLY A 80 13.51 11.22 -16.28
N GLY A 81 14.32 10.33 -15.68
CA GLY A 81 14.42 8.93 -16.08
C GLY A 81 13.16 8.11 -15.73
N PRO A 82 12.95 6.92 -16.35
CA PRO A 82 11.76 6.11 -16.07
C PRO A 82 11.59 5.72 -14.59
N LEU A 83 12.69 5.36 -13.92
CA LEU A 83 12.69 5.03 -12.49
C LEU A 83 12.31 6.25 -11.62
N THR A 84 12.88 7.42 -11.91
CA THR A 84 12.65 8.64 -11.15
C THR A 84 11.27 9.23 -11.41
N TRP A 85 10.76 9.09 -12.64
CA TRP A 85 9.37 9.37 -12.96
C TRP A 85 8.41 8.52 -12.13
N SER A 86 8.62 7.19 -12.06
CA SER A 86 7.74 6.31 -11.26
C SER A 86 7.75 6.63 -9.77
N VAL A 87 8.92 6.95 -9.18
CA VAL A 87 9.02 7.26 -7.76
C VAL A 87 8.48 8.64 -7.43
N SER A 88 8.47 9.59 -8.38
CA SER A 88 7.90 10.94 -8.16
C SER A 88 6.44 10.89 -7.65
N PHE A 89 5.65 9.92 -8.12
CA PHE A 89 4.28 9.66 -7.65
C PHE A 89 4.18 9.15 -6.21
N ALA A 90 5.25 8.63 -5.62
CA ALA A 90 5.29 8.30 -4.19
C ALA A 90 5.79 9.49 -3.35
N LEU A 91 6.58 10.37 -3.96
CA LEU A 91 7.27 11.47 -3.28
C LEU A 91 6.49 12.79 -3.33
N ALA A 92 5.56 12.99 -4.27
CA ALA A 92 4.90 14.28 -4.43
C ALA A 92 4.28 14.79 -3.11
N PRO A 93 4.65 15.98 -2.62
CA PRO A 93 4.16 16.51 -1.34
C PRO A 93 2.64 16.70 -1.37
N ASP A 94 2.14 17.06 -2.55
CA ASP A 94 0.76 17.24 -2.95
C ASP A 94 0.20 16.02 -3.69
N LEU A 95 0.46 14.81 -3.18
CA LEU A 95 -0.43 13.66 -3.41
C LEU A 95 -1.88 13.93 -2.91
N PRO A 96 -2.58 15.04 -3.26
CA PRO A 96 -4.02 14.97 -3.48
C PRO A 96 -4.61 15.97 -4.52
N LYS A 97 -5.29 15.41 -5.53
CA LYS A 97 -6.65 15.76 -6.04
C LYS A 97 -7.00 14.89 -7.26
N ASN A 98 -5.99 14.52 -8.04
CA ASN A 98 -6.11 13.70 -9.25
C ASN A 98 -5.75 12.21 -9.03
N GLY A 99 -5.48 11.78 -7.78
CA GLY A 99 -5.19 10.38 -7.44
C GLY A 99 -3.96 9.78 -8.13
N LEU A 100 -3.72 8.49 -7.91
CA LEU A 100 -2.95 7.68 -8.85
C LEU A 100 -3.91 7.21 -9.95
N ASN A 101 -3.42 7.11 -11.17
CA ASN A 101 -4.19 6.69 -12.34
C ASN A 101 -3.41 5.60 -13.09
N ARG A 102 -3.93 5.18 -14.25
CA ARG A 102 -3.23 4.26 -15.15
C ARG A 102 -1.80 4.69 -15.51
N GLU A 103 -1.54 5.99 -15.69
CA GLU A 103 -0.20 6.48 -16.08
C GLU A 103 0.86 6.05 -15.05
N PHE A 104 0.51 5.99 -13.77
CA PHE A 104 1.41 5.48 -12.74
C PHE A 104 1.74 4.00 -12.94
N THR A 105 0.74 3.14 -13.15
CA THR A 105 0.97 1.70 -13.33
C THR A 105 1.73 1.40 -14.60
N ASP A 106 1.43 2.13 -15.67
CA ASP A 106 2.11 1.99 -16.97
C ASP A 106 3.56 2.47 -16.87
N ALA A 107 3.81 3.56 -16.14
CA ALA A 107 5.16 4.06 -15.88
C ALA A 107 6.00 3.11 -15.02
N ALA A 108 5.37 2.42 -14.06
CA ALA A 108 6.07 1.54 -13.12
C ALA A 108 6.26 0.11 -13.65
N ALA A 109 5.39 -0.36 -14.56
CA ALA A 109 5.47 -1.69 -15.14
C ALA A 109 6.73 -1.85 -16.01
N GLY A 110 7.39 -3.01 -15.92
CA GLY A 110 8.54 -3.33 -16.77
C GLY A 110 9.86 -2.66 -16.36
N LEU A 111 9.83 -1.78 -15.35
CA LEU A 111 11.06 -1.19 -14.79
C LEU A 111 11.85 -2.19 -13.94
N ARG A 112 11.21 -3.25 -13.45
CA ARG A 112 11.88 -4.27 -12.65
C ARG A 112 12.70 -5.20 -13.54
N LYS A 113 14.02 -5.18 -13.34
CA LYS A 113 14.96 -5.95 -14.16
C LYS A 113 14.64 -7.46 -14.13
N GLY A 114 14.48 -8.05 -15.30
CA GLY A 114 14.26 -9.50 -15.47
C GLY A 114 12.83 -9.95 -15.16
N VAL A 115 11.87 -9.03 -15.19
CA VAL A 115 10.46 -9.27 -14.89
C VAL A 115 9.62 -8.66 -16.02
N SER A 116 8.59 -9.38 -16.45
CA SER A 116 7.65 -8.91 -17.47
C SER A 116 6.68 -7.84 -16.93
N GLU A 117 6.12 -7.04 -17.84
CA GLU A 117 5.08 -6.06 -17.50
C GLU A 117 3.85 -6.76 -16.90
N GLU A 118 3.48 -7.95 -17.40
CA GLU A 118 2.37 -8.75 -16.88
C GLU A 118 2.59 -9.19 -15.42
N GLU A 119 3.82 -9.58 -15.07
CA GLU A 119 4.17 -9.94 -13.69
C GLU A 119 4.11 -8.73 -12.75
N ASP A 120 4.55 -7.55 -13.20
CA ASP A 120 4.40 -6.32 -12.41
C ASP A 120 2.93 -5.90 -12.29
N ALA A 121 2.14 -6.00 -13.36
CA ALA A 121 0.71 -5.72 -13.32
C ALA A 121 -0.03 -6.66 -12.35
N ALA A 122 0.25 -7.95 -12.40
CA ALA A 122 -0.30 -8.94 -11.46
C ALA A 122 0.06 -8.60 -10.00
N ARG A 123 1.31 -8.18 -9.76
CA ARG A 123 1.77 -7.73 -8.44
C ARG A 123 1.02 -6.47 -7.99
N PHE A 124 0.84 -5.48 -8.87
CA PHE A 124 0.11 -4.25 -8.56
C PHE A 124 -1.36 -4.54 -8.20
N VAL A 125 -2.02 -5.46 -8.90
CA VAL A 125 -3.36 -5.93 -8.55
C VAL A 125 -3.39 -6.55 -7.15
N GLY A 126 -2.40 -7.38 -6.82
CA GLY A 126 -2.24 -7.95 -5.47
C GLY A 126 -2.07 -6.86 -4.40
N LEU A 127 -1.21 -5.88 -4.66
CA LEU A 127 -0.98 -4.73 -3.77
C LEU A 127 -2.25 -3.88 -3.59
N LEU A 128 -3.02 -3.63 -4.65
CA LEU A 128 -4.28 -2.89 -4.57
C LEU A 128 -5.29 -3.63 -3.69
N ARG A 129 -5.43 -4.94 -3.85
CA ARG A 129 -6.30 -5.76 -2.99
C ARG A 129 -5.80 -5.83 -1.55
N CYS A 130 -4.48 -5.77 -1.34
CA CYS A 130 -3.91 -5.69 0.01
C CYS A 130 -4.18 -4.33 0.68
N VAL A 131 -3.95 -3.22 -0.01
CA VAL A 131 -4.04 -1.89 0.61
C VAL A 131 -5.50 -1.43 0.75
N PHE A 132 -6.34 -1.71 -0.26
CA PHE A 132 -7.71 -1.21 -0.33
C PHE A 132 -8.77 -2.25 0.04
N GLY A 133 -8.41 -3.54 0.06
CA GLY A 133 -9.37 -4.62 0.29
C GLY A 133 -10.40 -4.73 -0.84
N ASN A 134 -11.65 -4.98 -0.48
CA ASN A 134 -12.78 -4.92 -1.40
C ASN A 134 -13.57 -3.61 -1.15
N PRO A 135 -13.45 -2.60 -2.02
CA PRO A 135 -14.09 -1.30 -1.80
C PRO A 135 -15.63 -1.34 -1.91
N PHE A 136 -16.21 -2.43 -2.41
CA PHE A 136 -17.66 -2.65 -2.47
C PHE A 136 -18.21 -3.31 -1.20
N ARG A 137 -17.32 -3.84 -0.35
CA ARG A 137 -17.68 -4.43 0.95
C ARG A 137 -16.74 -3.93 2.05
N PRO A 138 -16.84 -2.64 2.42
CA PRO A 138 -16.10 -2.11 3.56
C PRO A 138 -16.41 -2.93 4.81
N VAL A 139 -15.39 -3.28 5.58
CA VAL A 139 -15.54 -4.04 6.82
C VAL A 139 -15.36 -3.10 8.00
N THR A 140 -16.37 -3.02 8.86
CA THR A 140 -16.26 -2.37 10.16
C THR A 140 -15.69 -3.35 11.17
N PHE A 141 -14.58 -3.00 11.81
CA PHE A 141 -13.98 -3.82 12.86
C PHE A 141 -14.75 -3.65 14.17
N SER A 142 -15.24 -4.77 14.73
CA SER A 142 -15.89 -4.75 16.03
C SER A 142 -14.88 -4.39 17.12
N PRO A 143 -15.22 -3.52 18.10
CA PRO A 143 -14.39 -3.26 19.26
C PRO A 143 -14.00 -4.53 20.04
N SER A 144 -14.85 -5.57 20.01
CA SER A 144 -14.56 -6.85 20.66
C SER A 144 -13.37 -7.59 20.05
N TRP A 145 -13.07 -7.36 18.77
CA TRP A 145 -11.93 -7.98 18.08
C TRP A 145 -10.61 -7.28 18.39
N LEU A 146 -10.65 -6.03 18.85
CA LEU A 146 -9.48 -5.17 19.11
C LEU A 146 -8.89 -5.42 20.50
N THR A 147 -8.65 -6.69 20.82
CA THR A 147 -8.02 -7.08 22.08
C THR A 147 -6.59 -6.53 22.18
N PRO A 148 -6.03 -6.35 23.40
CA PRO A 148 -4.63 -5.92 23.55
C PRO A 148 -3.64 -6.78 22.76
N THR A 149 -3.88 -8.10 22.70
CA THR A 149 -3.08 -9.04 21.91
C THR A 149 -3.18 -8.77 20.41
N ALA A 150 -4.38 -8.63 19.87
CA ALA A 150 -4.59 -8.37 18.44
C ALA A 150 -3.98 -7.02 18.01
N VAL A 151 -4.18 -5.98 18.82
CA VAL A 151 -3.59 -4.65 18.57
C VAL A 151 -2.07 -4.70 18.63
N SER A 152 -1.49 -5.31 19.67
CA SER A 152 -0.03 -5.42 19.81
C SER A 152 0.61 -6.21 18.67
N LEU A 153 -0.02 -7.31 18.23
CA LEU A 153 0.42 -8.06 17.05
C LEU A 153 0.37 -7.20 15.79
N ALA A 154 -0.72 -6.48 15.57
CA ALA A 154 -0.86 -5.59 14.41
C ALA A 154 0.19 -4.46 14.43
N GLU A 155 0.48 -3.87 15.60
CA GLU A 155 1.51 -2.84 15.76
C GLU A 155 2.92 -3.38 15.44
N ALA A 156 3.26 -4.57 15.93
CA ALA A 156 4.53 -5.22 15.67
C ALA A 156 4.68 -5.58 14.18
N ILE A 157 3.66 -6.19 13.58
CA ILE A 157 3.60 -6.49 12.14
C ILE A 157 3.84 -5.21 11.33
N TYR A 158 3.13 -4.13 11.67
CA TYR A 158 3.20 -2.87 10.96
C TYR A 158 4.58 -2.22 11.06
N THR A 159 5.11 -2.15 12.28
CA THR A 159 6.38 -1.47 12.60
C THR A 159 7.55 -2.21 11.97
N ASP A 160 7.64 -3.51 12.20
CA ASP A 160 8.76 -4.35 11.76
C ASP A 160 8.63 -4.80 10.30
N ARG A 161 7.48 -4.53 9.65
CA ARG A 161 7.11 -5.06 8.33
C ARG A 161 7.10 -6.59 8.28
N ALA A 162 6.84 -7.24 9.41
CA ALA A 162 6.80 -8.69 9.58
C ALA A 162 5.44 -9.26 9.13
N PHE A 163 5.09 -9.05 7.86
CA PHE A 163 3.79 -9.42 7.31
C PHE A 163 3.60 -10.95 7.18
N ASP A 164 4.68 -11.71 7.28
CA ASP A 164 4.66 -13.17 7.44
C ASP A 164 3.91 -13.63 8.71
N ARG A 165 3.72 -12.72 9.69
CA ARG A 165 2.99 -13.01 10.95
C ARG A 165 1.49 -12.76 10.86
N LEU A 166 0.94 -12.39 9.69
CA LEU A 166 -0.51 -12.18 9.55
C LEU A 166 -1.38 -13.39 9.92
N PRO A 167 -0.98 -14.65 9.66
CA PRO A 167 -1.73 -15.81 10.14
C PRO A 167 -1.93 -15.81 11.66
N ILE A 168 -0.93 -15.37 12.42
CA ILE A 168 -1.00 -15.25 13.90
C ILE A 168 -2.00 -14.16 14.29
N LEU A 169 -2.03 -13.04 13.56
CA LEU A 169 -3.05 -12.01 13.76
C LEU A 169 -4.46 -12.56 13.44
N ALA A 170 -4.61 -13.42 12.43
CA ALA A 170 -5.88 -14.06 12.11
C ALA A 170 -6.40 -14.90 13.28
N ASP A 171 -5.52 -15.68 13.91
CA ASP A 171 -5.86 -16.51 15.06
C ASP A 171 -6.27 -15.65 16.26
N ALA A 172 -5.50 -14.60 16.56
CA ALA A 172 -5.85 -13.66 17.63
C ALA A 172 -7.19 -12.95 17.41
N LEU A 173 -7.52 -12.59 16.16
CA LEU A 173 -8.83 -12.02 15.81
C LEU A 173 -9.95 -13.05 15.94
N GLN A 174 -9.71 -14.30 15.52
CA GLN A 174 -10.67 -15.38 15.61
C GLN A 174 -10.98 -15.74 17.08
N ASP A 175 -9.95 -15.83 17.94
CA ASP A 175 -10.09 -16.04 19.38
C ASP A 175 -10.89 -14.93 20.06
N ALA A 176 -10.81 -13.70 19.53
CA ALA A 176 -11.62 -12.57 19.96
C ALA A 176 -13.06 -12.57 19.39
N GLY A 177 -13.46 -13.63 18.68
CA GLY A 177 -14.80 -13.81 18.11
C GLY A 177 -14.98 -13.21 16.72
N CYS A 178 -13.90 -12.98 15.96
CA CYS A 178 -14.02 -12.58 14.55
C CYS A 178 -14.29 -13.81 13.67
N GLU A 179 -15.48 -13.86 13.06
CA GLU A 179 -15.85 -14.91 12.09
C GLU A 179 -15.87 -14.39 10.64
N ASN A 180 -15.35 -13.18 10.40
CA ASN A 180 -15.39 -12.58 9.07
C ASN A 180 -14.42 -13.29 8.12
N ALA A 181 -14.95 -14.07 7.20
CA ALA A 181 -14.18 -14.86 6.24
C ALA A 181 -13.25 -14.02 5.36
N ALA A 182 -13.59 -12.76 5.05
CA ALA A 182 -12.73 -11.89 4.24
C ALA A 182 -11.49 -11.42 5.04
N ILE A 183 -11.65 -11.10 6.33
CA ILE A 183 -10.53 -10.76 7.21
C ILE A 183 -9.61 -11.97 7.38
N LEU A 184 -10.17 -13.10 7.84
CA LEU A 184 -9.38 -14.29 8.15
C LEU A 184 -8.73 -14.88 6.89
N GLY A 185 -9.47 -14.91 5.78
CA GLY A 185 -8.96 -15.36 4.49
C GLY A 185 -7.87 -14.46 3.92
N HIS A 186 -7.94 -13.15 4.13
CA HIS A 186 -6.87 -12.24 3.71
C HIS A 186 -5.59 -12.49 4.50
N CYS A 187 -5.68 -12.66 5.83
CA CYS A 187 -4.51 -12.88 6.67
C CYS A 187 -3.83 -14.23 6.46
N ARG A 188 -4.61 -15.27 6.12
CA ARG A 188 -4.11 -16.64 5.93
C ARG A 188 -3.73 -16.96 4.49
N GLY A 189 -4.08 -16.10 3.54
CA GLY A 189 -3.78 -16.31 2.13
C GLY A 189 -2.32 -15.98 1.79
N ASP A 190 -1.83 -16.53 0.69
CA ASP A 190 -0.47 -16.29 0.17
C ASP A 190 -0.33 -14.93 -0.55
N GLY A 191 -1.21 -13.97 -0.23
CA GLY A 191 -1.22 -12.66 -0.85
C GLY A 191 -0.01 -11.82 -0.45
N VAL A 192 0.36 -10.86 -1.30
CA VAL A 192 1.36 -9.85 -0.93
C VAL A 192 0.80 -8.93 0.16
N HIS A 193 1.61 -8.64 1.17
CA HIS A 193 1.26 -7.71 2.24
C HIS A 193 2.29 -6.62 2.40
N VAL A 194 1.81 -5.39 2.56
CA VAL A 194 2.62 -4.18 2.67
C VAL A 194 2.01 -3.22 3.69
N ARG A 195 2.74 -2.15 4.03
CA ARG A 195 2.16 -1.05 4.79
C ARG A 195 0.92 -0.52 4.07
N GLY A 196 -0.14 -0.27 4.82
CA GLY A 196 -1.46 0.04 4.28
C GLY A 196 -2.37 -1.18 4.12
N CYS A 197 -1.90 -2.40 4.43
CA CYS A 197 -2.72 -3.62 4.47
C CYS A 197 -4.04 -3.37 5.19
N TRP A 198 -5.17 -3.59 4.51
CA TRP A 198 -6.49 -3.16 4.97
C TRP A 198 -6.92 -3.82 6.29
N VAL A 199 -6.47 -5.06 6.57
CA VAL A 199 -6.75 -5.71 7.85
C VAL A 199 -5.94 -5.10 8.98
N VAL A 200 -4.62 -4.92 8.78
CA VAL A 200 -3.74 -4.32 9.79
C VAL A 200 -4.16 -2.88 10.07
N ASP A 201 -4.43 -2.10 9.03
CA ASP A 201 -4.98 -0.75 9.17
C ASP A 201 -6.35 -0.75 9.87
N GLY A 202 -7.19 -1.76 9.62
CA GLY A 202 -8.48 -1.93 10.29
C GLY A 202 -8.34 -2.14 11.80
N VAL A 203 -7.39 -2.98 12.22
CA VAL A 203 -7.07 -3.20 13.64
C VAL A 203 -6.49 -1.94 14.29
N LEU A 204 -5.65 -1.20 13.57
CA LEU A 204 -4.95 -0.01 14.08
C LEU A 204 -5.73 1.30 13.91
N GLY A 205 -6.92 1.27 13.30
CA GLY A 205 -7.72 2.46 13.01
C GLY A 205 -7.07 3.43 12.01
N LYS A 206 -6.37 2.92 10.99
CA LYS A 206 -5.57 3.68 10.01
C LYS A 206 -6.21 3.79 8.61
N GLY A 207 -7.52 3.54 8.49
CA GLY A 207 -8.27 3.51 7.22
C GLY A 207 -8.18 4.76 6.36
#